data_AF-A0A381XNM0-F1
#
_entry.id   AF-A0A381XNM0-F1
#
_cell.length_a   1.000
_cell.length_b   1.000
_cell.length_c   1.000
_cell.angle_alpha   90.00
_cell.angle_beta   90.00
_cell.angle_gamma   90.00
#
_symmetry.space_group_name_H-M   'P 1'
#
loop_
_entity.id
_entity.type
_entity.pdbx_description
1 polymer ?
#
loop_
_entity_poly.entity_id
_entity_poly.type
_entity_poly.pdbx_seq_one_letter_code
_entity_poly.pdbx_strand_id
1 'polypeptide(L)' 'MTVSVETCWALSKLWYPDRLQIDWQPKSGKRIQTIFDSIGLKGEFWSVGD' A
#
# COMPACT_ATOMS: atom_id res chain seq x y z
N MET A 1 -4.68 9.31 -14.46
CA MET A 1 -3.34 9.50 -13.86
C MET A 1 -2.68 8.13 -13.87
N THR A 2 -1.48 8.00 -14.44
CA THR A 2 -0.80 6.71 -14.60
C THR A 2 0.23 6.56 -13.49
N VAL A 3 0.26 5.40 -12.82
CA VAL A 3 1.27 5.08 -11.80
C VAL A 3 2.53 4.59 -12.52
N SER A 4 3.71 5.08 -12.13
CA SER A 4 4.96 4.64 -12.73
C SER A 4 5.33 3.21 -12.30
N VAL A 5 6.20 2.56 -13.07
CA VAL A 5 6.70 1.21 -12.73
C VAL A 5 7.45 1.23 -11.39
N GLU A 6 8.20 2.30 -11.12
CA GLU A 6 8.93 2.49 -9.87
C GLU A 6 7.99 2.58 -8.67
N THR A 7 6.88 3.32 -8.80
CA THR A 7 5.86 3.39 -7.74
C THR A 7 5.16 2.05 -7.55
N CYS A 8 4.81 1.34 -8.63
CA CYS A 8 4.24 -0.01 -8.54
C CYS A 8 5.21 -0.99 -7.86
N TRP A 9 6.51 -0.90 -8.17
CA TRP A 9 7.54 -1.72 -7.55
C TRP A 9 7.79 -1.36 -6.09
N ALA A 10 7.71 -0.08 -5.72
CA ALA A 10 7.78 0.34 -4.33
C ALA A 10 6.58 -0.20 -3.54
N LEU A 11 5.38 -0.12 -4.11
CA LEU A 11 4.17 -0.65 -3.50
C LEU A 11 4.26 -2.16 -3.27
N SER A 12 4.70 -2.95 -4.27
CA SER A 12 4.77 -4.41 -4.14
C SER A 12 5.69 -4.83 -2.98
N LYS A 13 6.85 -4.19 -2.84
CA LYS A 13 7.79 -4.41 -1.74
C LYS A 13 7.22 -4.07 -0.37
N LEU A 14 6.28 -3.14 -0.27
CA LEU A 14 5.61 -2.80 0.99
C LEU A 14 4.38 -3.68 1.27
N TRP A 15 3.78 -4.22 0.22
CA TRP A 15 2.50 -4.91 0.29
C TRP A 15 2.61 -6.41 0.61
N TYR A 16 3.62 -7.07 0.05
CA TYR A 16 3.77 -8.53 0.09
C TYR A 16 4.78 -9.15 1.09
N PRO A 17 5.60 -8.43 1.89
CA PRO A 17 6.62 -9.06 2.76
C PRO A 17 6.09 -10.11 3.75
N ASP A 18 4.87 -9.90 4.23
CA ASP A 18 4.20 -10.70 5.25
C ASP A 18 3.22 -11.72 4.65
N ARG A 19 2.99 -11.70 3.33
CA ARG A 19 1.83 -12.38 2.70
C ARG A 19 1.86 -13.91 2.83
N LEU A 20 3.03 -14.49 3.07
CA LEU A 20 3.22 -15.92 3.22
C LEU A 20 3.44 -16.35 4.67
N GLN A 21 3.35 -15.43 5.63
CA GLN A 21 3.47 -15.77 7.04
C GLN A 21 2.20 -16.51 7.51
N ILE A 22 2.38 -17.48 8.41
CA ILE A 22 1.28 -18.33 8.89
C ILE A 22 0.22 -17.55 9.66
N ASP A 23 0.63 -16.45 10.30
CA ASP A 23 -0.19 -15.54 11.07
C ASP A 23 -0.62 -14.30 10.28
N TRP A 24 -0.47 -14.32 8.95
CA TRP A 24 -0.80 -13.18 8.10
C TRP A 24 -2.23 -12.69 8.36
N GLN A 25 -2.34 -11.38 8.52
CA GLN A 25 -3.61 -10.67 8.59
C GLN A 25 -3.66 -9.60 7.48
N PRO A 26 -4.86 -9.26 6.97
CA PRO A 26 -5.04 -8.09 6.14
C PRO A 26 -4.49 -6.83 6.82
N LYS A 27 -3.86 -5.96 6.04
CA LYS A 27 -3.40 -4.65 6.53
C LYS A 27 -4.63 -3.80 6.88
N SER A 28 -4.61 -3.16 8.05
CA SER A 28 -5.67 -2.22 8.46
C SER A 28 -5.72 -1.00 7.54
N GLY A 29 -6.86 -0.30 7.48
CA GLY A 29 -7.00 0.93 6.68
C GLY A 29 -5.91 1.96 6.99
N LYS A 30 -5.65 2.20 8.28
CA LYS A 30 -4.53 3.04 8.75
C LYS A 30 -3.16 2.58 8.21
N ARG A 31 -2.89 1.27 8.20
CA ARG A 31 -1.63 0.73 7.67
C ARG A 31 -1.53 0.90 6.16
N ILE A 32 -2.65 0.71 5.44
CA ILE A 32 -2.71 0.92 3.99
C ILE A 32 -2.47 2.39 3.65
N GLN A 33 -3.16 3.32 4.33
CA GLN A 33 -2.98 4.75 4.11
C GLN A 33 -1.52 5.18 4.34
N THR A 34 -0.90 4.66 5.42
CA THR A 34 0.53 4.90 5.70
C THR A 34 1.44 4.43 4.55
N ILE A 35 1.13 3.28 3.94
CA ILE A 35 1.90 2.77 2.79
C ILE A 35 1.76 3.73 1.61
N PHE A 36 0.53 4.12 1.26
CA PHE A 36 0.28 5.01 0.13
C PHE A 36 0.97 6.37 0.29
N ASP A 37 0.84 6.99 1.45
CA ASP A 37 1.47 8.28 1.76
C ASP A 37 3.00 8.20 1.62
N SER A 38 3.61 7.09 2.06
CA SER A 38 5.06 6.89 2.04
C SER A 38 5.67 6.80 0.63
N ILE A 39 4.87 6.44 -0.37
CA ILE A 39 5.31 6.33 -1.77
C ILE A 39 4.63 7.37 -2.68
N GLY A 40 4.02 8.39 -2.09
CA GLY A 40 3.43 9.52 -2.81
C GLY A 40 2.12 9.21 -3.54
N LEU A 41 1.48 8.07 -3.24
CA LEU A 41 0.15 7.75 -3.75
C LEU A 41 -0.88 8.55 -2.93
N LYS A 42 -1.44 9.60 -3.55
CA LYS A 42 -2.33 10.58 -2.91
C LYS A 42 -3.54 10.88 -3.78
N GLY A 43 -4.57 11.44 -3.17
CA GLY A 43 -5.83 11.80 -3.83
C GLY A 43 -6.95 10.84 -3.45
N GLU A 44 -8.16 11.15 -3.91
CA GLU A 44 -9.39 10.51 -3.44
C GLU A 44 -9.39 8.98 -3.64
N PHE A 45 -8.87 8.51 -4.79
CA PHE A 45 -8.71 7.08 -5.06
C PHE A 45 -7.80 6.35 -4.07
N TRP A 46 -6.76 7.03 -3.56
CA TRP A 46 -5.79 6.46 -2.62
C TRP A 46 -6.13 6.78 -1.16
N SER A 47 -7.31 7.37 -0.91
CA SER A 47 -7.81 7.59 0.44
C SER A 47 -8.53 6.34 0.90
N VAL A 48 -8.01 5.69 1.93
CA VAL A 48 -8.73 4.61 2.59
C VAL A 48 -9.59 5.23 3.69
N GLY A 49 -10.90 5.28 3.46
CA GLY A 49 -11.87 5.69 4.48
C GLY A 49 -11.82 4.77 5.70
N ASP A 50 -12.24 5.28 6.84
CA ASP A 50 -12.50 4.48 8.05
C ASP A 50 -13.72 3.57 7.86
#